data_AF-M1JLN3-F1
#
_entry.id   AF-M1JLN3-F1
#
_cell.length_a   1.000
_cell.length_b   1.000
_cell.length_c   1.000
_cell.angle_alpha   90.00
_cell.angle_beta   90.00
_cell.angle_gamma   90.00
#
_symmetry.space_group_name_H-M   'P 1'
#
loop_
_entity.id
_entity.type
_entity.pdbx_description
1 polymer ?
#
loop_
_entity_poly.entity_id
_entity_poly.type
_entity_poly.pdbx_seq_one_letter_code
_entity_poly.pdbx_strand_id
1 'polypeptide(L)'
;MRRRQRRQSSNIFHMLTKNQIVELREAFNFMDVNSDTFVDRGDLENFLASIGSPFSESEIDEMMAEGGDSMTYMLFLTMIGERLSCTDLEKSIFNALKEFDDNGDGTIDEKVLREWLTEKGDRMADEDVNLLLRDCVENGRIDCRSLTTKMKYGEIINE
;
A
#
# COMPACT_ATOMS: atom_id res chain seq x y z
N MET A 1 1.53 -19.48 21.01
CA MET A 1 2.86 -19.04 20.52
C MET A 1 2.69 -18.53 19.08
N ARG A 2 2.64 -17.22 18.88
CA ARG A 2 2.60 -16.63 17.52
C ARG A 2 3.96 -16.86 16.86
N ARG A 3 3.94 -17.58 15.74
CA ARG A 3 5.13 -17.95 14.96
C ARG A 3 5.67 -16.67 14.32
N ARG A 4 6.74 -16.08 14.88
CA ARG A 4 7.49 -15.00 14.23
C ARG A 4 7.91 -15.49 12.85
N GLN A 5 7.32 -14.95 11.78
CA GLN A 5 7.76 -15.19 10.41
C GLN A 5 9.25 -14.82 10.32
N ARG A 6 10.06 -15.68 9.69
CA ARG A 6 11.47 -15.41 9.46
C ARG A 6 11.56 -14.14 8.62
N ARG A 7 12.12 -13.06 9.20
CA ARG A 7 12.58 -11.88 8.44
C ARG A 7 13.45 -12.38 7.29
N GLN A 8 12.98 -12.24 6.06
CA GLN A 8 13.79 -12.54 4.89
C GLN A 8 14.87 -11.48 4.78
N SER A 9 16.12 -11.91 4.90
CA SER A 9 17.30 -11.06 4.78
C SER A 9 17.48 -10.57 3.33
N SER A 10 17.55 -9.24 3.18
CA SER A 10 18.52 -8.54 2.32
C SER A 10 18.38 -8.60 0.79
N ASN A 11 17.18 -8.68 0.23
CA ASN A 11 16.94 -8.35 -1.20
C ASN A 11 16.04 -7.11 -1.41
N ILE A 12 15.57 -6.48 -0.35
CA ILE A 12 14.67 -5.32 -0.39
C ILE A 12 15.32 -4.14 -1.15
N PHE A 13 16.63 -3.92 -0.95
CA PHE A 13 17.38 -2.88 -1.66
C PHE A 13 17.46 -3.09 -3.19
N HIS A 14 17.27 -4.32 -3.68
CA HIS A 14 17.18 -4.60 -5.12
C HIS A 14 15.77 -4.42 -5.68
N MET A 15 14.75 -4.41 -4.81
CA MET A 15 13.35 -4.22 -5.20
C MET A 15 12.95 -2.73 -5.24
N LEU A 16 13.67 -1.89 -4.49
CA LEU A 16 13.46 -0.44 -4.48
C LEU A 16 14.35 0.25 -5.51
N THR A 17 13.77 1.15 -6.29
CA THR A 17 14.53 2.03 -7.19
C THR A 17 15.32 3.06 -6.38
N LYS A 18 16.34 3.66 -7.00
CA LYS A 18 17.12 4.74 -6.36
C LYS A 18 16.23 5.93 -5.93
N ASN A 19 15.21 6.25 -6.73
CA ASN A 19 14.29 7.34 -6.41
C ASN A 19 13.42 6.99 -5.20
N GLN A 20 12.87 5.77 -5.14
CA GLN A 20 12.12 5.29 -3.97
C GLN A 20 12.98 5.30 -2.70
N ILE A 21 14.26 4.93 -2.77
CA ILE A 21 15.14 4.99 -1.60
C ILE A 21 15.34 6.44 -1.11
N VAL A 22 15.41 7.41 -2.03
CA VAL A 22 15.53 8.83 -1.67
C VAL A 22 14.24 9.34 -1.05
N GLU A 23 13.09 9.05 -1.66
CA GLU A 23 11.77 9.43 -1.15
C GLU A 23 11.50 8.83 0.23
N LEU A 24 11.83 7.55 0.43
CA LEU A 24 11.68 6.88 1.73
C LEU A 24 12.60 7.46 2.80
N ARG A 25 13.81 7.92 2.42
CA ARG A 25 14.69 8.63 3.34
C ARG A 25 14.12 9.99 3.72
N GLU A 26 13.56 10.72 2.77
CA GLU A 26 12.92 12.02 3.03
C GLU A 26 11.68 11.86 3.90
N ALA A 27 10.84 10.85 3.64
CA ALA A 27 9.70 10.50 4.47
C ALA A 27 10.13 10.14 5.90
N PHE A 28 11.18 9.32 6.07
CA PHE A 28 11.70 8.98 7.39
C PHE A 28 12.21 10.20 8.14
N ASN A 29 12.96 11.08 7.48
CA ASN A 29 13.46 12.31 8.09
C ASN A 29 12.34 13.29 8.47
N PHE A 30 11.22 13.24 7.75
CA PHE A 30 10.05 14.05 8.08
C PHE A 30 9.27 13.48 9.28
N MET A 31 9.33 12.16 9.50
CA MET A 31 8.79 11.50 10.69
C MET A 31 9.71 11.71 11.91
N ASP A 32 11.03 11.59 11.76
CA ASP A 32 12.05 11.76 12.81
C ASP A 32 12.28 13.25 13.12
N VAL A 33 11.33 13.85 13.84
CA VAL A 33 11.32 15.28 14.18
C VAL A 33 12.54 15.68 15.01
N ASN A 34 12.98 14.78 15.90
CA ASN A 34 14.10 15.03 16.82
C ASN A 34 15.48 14.71 16.19
N SER A 35 15.49 14.09 14.99
CA SER A 35 16.68 13.68 14.23
C SER A 35 17.61 12.74 15.01
N ASP A 36 17.06 11.91 15.90
CA ASP A 36 17.82 10.96 16.70
C ASP A 36 18.05 9.62 16.00
N THR A 37 17.59 9.49 14.75
CA THR A 37 17.64 8.31 13.87
C THR A 37 16.67 7.19 14.21
N PHE A 38 15.76 7.44 15.15
CA PHE A 38 14.66 6.58 15.52
C PHE A 38 13.34 7.33 15.35
N VAL A 39 12.29 6.61 14.99
CA VAL A 39 10.92 7.12 15.07
C VAL A 39 10.27 6.43 16.23
N ASP A 40 10.01 7.18 17.30
CA ASP A 40 9.27 6.71 18.46
C ASP A 40 7.77 7.03 18.34
N ARG A 41 6.99 6.69 19.38
CA ARG A 41 5.55 6.97 19.41
C ARG A 41 5.26 8.46 19.31
N GLY A 42 6.07 9.30 19.95
CA GLY A 42 5.90 10.74 19.93
C GLY A 42 6.19 11.34 18.55
N ASP A 43 7.23 10.85 17.88
CA ASP A 43 7.54 11.22 16.49
C ASP A 43 6.40 10.83 15.54
N LEU A 44 5.85 9.62 15.68
CA LEU A 44 4.71 9.15 14.89
C LEU A 44 3.45 9.99 15.17
N GLU A 45 3.13 10.28 16.43
CA GLU A 45 1.99 11.15 16.80
C GLU A 45 2.12 12.55 16.19
N ASN A 46 3.32 13.15 16.28
CA ASN A 46 3.60 14.47 15.69
C ASN A 46 3.49 14.44 14.17
N PHE A 47 4.01 13.40 13.52
CA PHE A 47 3.92 13.21 12.08
C PHE A 47 2.46 13.08 11.65
N LEU A 48 1.67 12.21 12.27
CA LEU A 48 0.27 12.01 11.91
C LEU A 48 -0.57 13.28 12.13
N ALA A 49 -0.28 14.03 13.19
CA ALA A 49 -0.87 15.35 13.43
C ALA A 49 -0.53 16.36 12.32
N SER A 50 0.67 16.29 11.76
CA SER A 50 1.12 17.18 10.66
C SER A 50 0.41 16.92 9.33
N ILE A 51 -0.03 15.67 9.08
CA ILE A 51 -0.74 15.26 7.86
C ILE A 51 -2.26 15.55 7.98
N GLY A 52 -2.73 15.96 9.17
CA GLY A 52 -4.12 16.34 9.41
C GLY A 52 -5.10 15.16 9.47
N SER A 53 -4.60 13.92 9.56
CA SER A 53 -5.45 12.72 9.67
C SER A 53 -5.61 12.35 11.14
N PRO A 54 -6.85 12.27 11.68
CA PRO A 54 -7.08 11.87 13.06
C PRO A 54 -6.99 10.34 13.17
N PHE A 55 -5.78 9.83 13.35
CA PHE A 55 -5.58 8.45 13.79
C PHE A 55 -5.90 8.34 15.28
N SER A 56 -6.60 7.28 15.66
CA SER A 56 -6.89 6.95 17.05
C SER A 56 -5.65 6.41 17.76
N GLU A 57 -5.60 6.53 19.08
CA GLU A 57 -4.50 5.95 19.88
C GLU A 57 -4.35 4.43 19.64
N SER A 58 -5.45 3.73 19.38
CA SER A 58 -5.44 2.29 19.06
C SER A 58 -4.73 1.99 17.74
N GLU A 59 -4.93 2.82 16.71
CA GLU A 59 -4.28 2.66 15.41
C GLU A 59 -2.78 2.95 15.51
N ILE A 60 -2.40 3.98 16.29
CA ILE A 60 -1.00 4.31 16.57
C ILE A 60 -0.33 3.17 17.33
N ASP A 61 -1.01 2.59 18.32
CA ASP A 61 -0.49 1.45 19.08
C ASP A 61 -0.34 0.20 18.20
N GLU A 62 -1.26 -0.03 17.25
CA GLU A 62 -1.12 -1.10 16.26
C GLU A 62 0.08 -0.87 15.32
N MET A 63 0.28 0.37 14.84
CA MET A 63 1.43 0.73 14.01
C MET A 63 2.76 0.55 14.77
N MET A 64 2.80 0.98 16.04
CA MET A 64 3.96 0.77 16.92
C MET A 64 4.16 -0.71 17.25
N ALA A 65 3.10 -1.51 17.37
CA ALA A 65 3.22 -2.95 17.59
C ALA A 65 3.85 -3.70 16.40
N GLU A 66 3.67 -3.20 15.17
CA GLU A 66 4.35 -3.74 13.98
C GLU A 66 5.85 -3.34 13.95
N GLY A 67 6.17 -2.12 14.36
CA GLY A 67 7.53 -1.55 14.38
C GLY A 67 8.37 -1.84 15.64
N GLY A 68 7.75 -2.29 16.74
CA GLY A 68 8.36 -2.34 18.07
C GLY A 68 8.38 -0.97 18.77
N ASP A 69 9.02 -0.89 19.95
CA ASP A 69 9.03 0.34 20.78
C ASP A 69 9.70 1.56 20.11
N SER A 70 10.53 1.31 19.09
CA SER A 70 11.20 2.35 18.29
C SER A 70 11.51 1.81 16.89
N MET A 71 11.22 2.58 15.84
CA MET A 71 11.51 2.20 14.46
C MET A 71 12.81 2.86 13.96
N THR A 72 13.79 2.05 13.57
CA THR A 72 14.98 2.54 12.84
C THR A 72 14.69 2.69 11.36
N TYR A 73 15.47 3.52 10.66
CA TYR A 73 15.37 3.64 9.20
C TYR A 73 15.47 2.28 8.48
N MET A 74 16.34 1.39 8.96
CA MET A 74 16.45 0.03 8.40
C MET A 74 15.19 -0.80 8.61
N LEU A 75 14.52 -0.65 9.74
CA LEU A 75 13.26 -1.34 10.01
C LEU A 75 12.11 -0.75 9.17
N PHE A 76 12.05 0.57 9.05
CA PHE A 76 11.11 1.28 8.17
C PHE A 76 11.23 0.82 6.72
N LEU A 77 12.44 0.80 6.17
CA LEU A 77 12.70 0.25 4.83
C LEU A 77 12.31 -1.22 4.71
N THR A 78 12.54 -2.01 5.77
CA THR A 78 12.16 -3.42 5.77
C THR A 78 10.65 -3.58 5.73
N MET A 79 9.90 -2.82 6.53
CA MET A 79 8.44 -2.87 6.59
C MET A 79 7.81 -2.43 5.25
N ILE A 80 8.28 -1.33 4.67
CA ILE A 80 7.82 -0.88 3.34
C ILE A 80 8.21 -1.88 2.26
N GLY A 81 9.44 -2.40 2.30
CA GLY A 81 9.89 -3.44 1.39
C GLY A 81 9.08 -4.72 1.47
N GLU A 82 8.71 -5.15 2.67
CA GLU A 82 7.83 -6.31 2.90
C GLU A 82 6.42 -6.04 2.34
N ARG A 83 5.84 -4.85 2.59
CA ARG A 83 4.53 -4.47 2.01
C ARG A 83 4.57 -4.40 0.47
N LEU A 84 5.62 -3.83 -0.11
CA LEU A 84 5.79 -3.72 -1.57
C LEU A 84 6.10 -5.07 -2.24
N SER A 85 6.75 -5.99 -1.52
CA SER A 85 7.06 -7.35 -2.01
C SER A 85 5.91 -8.32 -1.89
N CYS A 86 4.89 -8.01 -1.08
CA CYS A 86 3.64 -8.78 -1.03
C CYS A 86 2.73 -8.55 -2.25
N THR A 87 2.99 -7.50 -3.04
CA THR A 87 2.20 -7.18 -4.23
C THR A 87 2.92 -7.65 -5.48
N ASP A 88 2.21 -8.39 -6.33
CA ASP A 88 2.73 -8.87 -7.62
C ASP A 88 3.29 -7.72 -8.49
N LEU A 89 4.09 -8.09 -9.50
CA LEU A 89 4.57 -7.11 -10.48
C LEU A 89 3.36 -6.45 -11.16
N GLU A 90 3.47 -5.16 -11.47
CA GLU A 90 2.44 -4.40 -12.18
C GLU A 90 1.97 -5.13 -13.44
N LYS A 91 2.91 -5.72 -14.20
CA LYS A 91 2.62 -6.54 -15.38
C LYS A 91 1.79 -7.78 -15.06
N SER A 92 2.03 -8.45 -13.93
CA SER A 92 1.28 -9.63 -13.53
C SER A 92 -0.14 -9.26 -13.12
N ILE A 93 -0.32 -8.18 -12.36
CA ILE A 93 -1.63 -7.64 -11.99
C ILE A 93 -2.41 -7.23 -13.24
N PHE A 94 -1.77 -6.49 -14.14
CA PHE A 94 -2.39 -6.06 -15.40
C PHE A 94 -2.81 -7.26 -16.27
N ASN A 95 -1.97 -8.29 -16.35
CA ASN A 95 -2.30 -9.50 -17.11
C ASN A 95 -3.48 -10.27 -16.50
N ALA A 96 -3.58 -10.32 -15.17
CA ALA A 96 -4.72 -10.95 -14.48
C ALA A 96 -6.02 -10.17 -14.74
N LEU A 97 -5.97 -8.83 -14.68
CA LEU A 97 -7.13 -7.99 -15.01
C LEU A 97 -7.53 -8.15 -16.49
N LYS A 98 -6.57 -8.33 -17.40
CA LYS A 98 -6.84 -8.55 -18.81
C LYS A 98 -7.64 -9.84 -19.09
N GLU A 99 -7.65 -10.81 -18.19
CA GLU A 99 -8.51 -12.00 -18.33
C GLU A 99 -10.01 -11.66 -18.25
N PHE A 100 -10.38 -10.51 -17.68
CA PHE A 100 -11.75 -9.99 -17.63
C PHE A 100 -12.09 -9.03 -18.79
N ASP A 101 -11.09 -8.63 -19.59
CA ASP A 101 -11.26 -7.77 -20.76
C ASP A 101 -11.48 -8.62 -22.02
N ASP A 102 -12.71 -9.15 -22.16
CA ASP A 102 -13.12 -9.96 -23.30
C ASP A 102 -13.00 -9.21 -24.65
N ASN A 103 -13.09 -7.87 -24.62
CA ASN A 103 -13.08 -7.03 -25.80
C ASN A 103 -11.66 -6.60 -26.21
N GLY A 104 -10.67 -6.78 -25.33
CA GLY A 104 -9.29 -6.36 -25.54
C GLY A 104 -9.12 -4.83 -25.65
N ASP A 105 -10.08 -4.05 -25.16
CA ASP A 105 -10.07 -2.58 -25.26
C ASP A 105 -9.35 -1.90 -24.09
N GLY A 106 -8.83 -2.69 -23.15
CA GLY A 106 -8.14 -2.23 -21.95
C GLY A 106 -9.09 -1.86 -20.82
N THR A 107 -10.39 -2.16 -20.95
CA THR A 107 -11.39 -1.82 -19.94
C THR A 107 -12.31 -3.00 -19.59
N ILE A 108 -12.63 -3.13 -18.30
CA ILE A 108 -13.48 -4.21 -17.77
C ILE A 108 -14.84 -3.65 -17.39
N ASP A 109 -15.91 -4.42 -17.56
CA ASP A 109 -17.23 -4.02 -17.03
C ASP A 109 -17.19 -4.01 -15.49
N GLU A 110 -17.57 -2.87 -14.90
CA GLU A 110 -17.54 -2.69 -13.44
C GLU A 110 -18.37 -3.76 -12.71
N LYS A 111 -19.53 -4.13 -13.27
CA LYS A 111 -20.43 -5.09 -12.64
C LYS A 111 -19.80 -6.47 -12.57
N VAL A 112 -19.14 -6.89 -13.65
CA VAL A 112 -18.46 -8.18 -13.72
C VAL A 112 -17.36 -8.24 -12.67
N LEU A 113 -16.48 -7.24 -12.62
CA LEU A 113 -15.39 -7.27 -11.65
C LEU A 113 -15.91 -7.17 -10.20
N ARG A 114 -16.94 -6.35 -9.95
CA ARG A 114 -17.58 -6.23 -8.64
C ARG A 114 -18.21 -7.54 -8.17
N GLU A 115 -18.95 -8.23 -9.03
CA GLU A 115 -19.51 -9.55 -8.73
C GLU A 115 -18.41 -10.55 -8.39
N TRP A 116 -17.30 -10.54 -9.13
CA TRP A 116 -16.16 -11.41 -8.83
C TRP A 116 -15.50 -11.09 -7.49
N LEU A 117 -15.26 -9.81 -7.18
CA LEU A 117 -14.62 -9.39 -5.92
C LEU A 117 -15.49 -9.63 -4.68
N THR A 118 -16.82 -9.67 -4.84
CA THR A 118 -17.78 -9.86 -3.74
C THR A 118 -18.23 -11.31 -3.58
N GLU A 119 -18.30 -12.09 -4.67
CA GLU A 119 -18.84 -13.45 -4.64
C GLU A 119 -17.76 -14.55 -4.70
N LYS A 120 -16.60 -14.29 -5.32
CA LYS A 120 -15.56 -15.29 -5.61
C LYS A 120 -14.29 -15.04 -4.81
N GLY A 121 -13.61 -16.14 -4.44
CA GLY A 121 -12.34 -16.07 -3.70
C GLY A 121 -12.49 -15.49 -2.29
N ASP A 122 -11.52 -14.65 -1.90
CA ASP A 122 -11.57 -13.86 -0.67
C ASP A 122 -12.47 -12.65 -0.88
N ARG A 123 -13.69 -12.76 -0.37
CA ARG A 123 -14.76 -11.79 -0.59
C ARG A 123 -14.43 -10.46 0.08
N MET A 124 -14.52 -9.39 -0.69
CA MET A 124 -14.42 -8.02 -0.20
C MET A 124 -15.80 -7.49 0.19
N ALA A 125 -15.84 -6.59 1.17
CA ALA A 125 -17.05 -5.83 1.47
C ALA A 125 -17.34 -4.86 0.32
N ASP A 126 -18.62 -4.55 0.09
CA ASP A 126 -19.02 -3.63 -0.98
C ASP A 126 -18.38 -2.25 -0.82
N GLU A 127 -18.17 -1.80 0.43
CA GLU A 127 -17.48 -0.56 0.76
C GLU A 127 -16.02 -0.58 0.31
N ASP A 128 -15.30 -1.70 0.52
CA ASP A 128 -13.90 -1.85 0.12
C ASP A 128 -13.77 -1.94 -1.41
N VAL A 129 -14.72 -2.59 -2.08
CA VAL A 129 -14.77 -2.63 -3.55
C VAL A 129 -15.03 -1.23 -4.11
N ASN A 130 -15.93 -0.46 -3.50
CA ASN A 130 -16.16 0.94 -3.89
C ASN A 130 -14.90 1.78 -3.74
N LEU A 131 -14.17 1.61 -2.63
CA LEU A 131 -12.92 2.32 -2.40
C LEU A 131 -11.85 1.92 -3.42
N LEU A 132 -11.72 0.62 -3.71
CA LEU A 132 -10.78 0.09 -4.69
C LEU A 132 -11.05 0.65 -6.09
N LEU A 133 -12.31 0.62 -6.53
CA LEU A 133 -12.71 1.03 -7.88
C LEU A 133 -12.87 2.55 -8.06
N ARG A 134 -12.87 3.31 -6.96
CA ARG A 134 -12.96 4.77 -6.99
C ARG A 134 -11.90 5.36 -7.93
N ASP A 135 -12.30 6.33 -8.74
CA ASP A 135 -11.44 7.05 -9.70
C ASP A 135 -10.84 6.17 -10.82
N CYS A 136 -11.23 4.90 -10.90
CA CYS A 136 -10.83 3.98 -11.98
C CYS A 136 -11.99 3.62 -12.91
N VAL A 137 -13.22 4.06 -12.61
CA VAL A 137 -14.44 3.77 -13.36
C VAL A 137 -14.88 4.99 -14.18
N GLU A 138 -14.98 4.83 -15.49
CA GLU A 138 -15.60 5.79 -16.40
C GLU A 138 -16.72 5.12 -17.19
N ASN A 139 -17.94 5.68 -17.14
CA ASN A 139 -19.12 5.16 -17.83
C ASN A 139 -19.43 3.67 -17.55
N GLY A 140 -19.18 3.21 -16.32
CA GLY A 140 -19.39 1.81 -15.90
C GLY A 140 -18.33 0.83 -16.42
N ARG A 141 -17.21 1.36 -16.95
CA ARG A 141 -16.06 0.57 -17.36
C ARG A 141 -14.83 0.97 -16.56
N ILE A 142 -14.07 -0.02 -16.11
CA ILE A 142 -12.87 0.15 -15.30
C ILE A 142 -11.67 0.17 -16.24
N ASP A 143 -10.82 1.20 -16.15
CA ASP A 143 -9.53 1.18 -16.85
C ASP A 143 -8.54 0.23 -16.15
N CYS A 144 -8.12 -0.83 -16.85
CA CYS A 144 -7.21 -1.84 -16.32
C CYS A 144 -5.89 -1.23 -15.85
N ARG A 145 -5.38 -0.21 -16.56
CA ARG A 145 -4.09 0.41 -16.24
C ARG A 145 -4.17 1.25 -14.97
N SER A 146 -5.23 2.04 -14.82
CA SER A 146 -5.47 2.84 -13.62
C SER A 146 -5.68 1.95 -12.40
N LEU A 147 -6.49 0.90 -12.52
CA LEU A 147 -6.69 -0.06 -11.43
C LEU A 147 -5.39 -0.80 -11.06
N THR A 148 -4.59 -1.22 -12.05
CA THR A 148 -3.29 -1.87 -11.80
C THR A 148 -2.36 -0.94 -11.02
N THR A 149 -2.26 0.33 -11.44
CA THR A 149 -1.45 1.35 -10.78
C THR A 149 -1.92 1.54 -9.34
N LYS A 150 -3.24 1.67 -9.13
CA LYS A 150 -3.85 1.85 -7.82
C LYS A 150 -3.63 0.64 -6.90
N MET A 151 -3.75 -0.58 -7.42
CA MET A 151 -3.46 -1.80 -6.66
C MET A 151 -1.98 -1.93 -6.30
N LYS A 152 -1.08 -1.43 -7.15
CA LYS A 152 0.37 -1.54 -6.91
C LYS A 152 0.91 -0.45 -5.99
N TYR A 153 0.41 0.77 -6.11
CA TYR A 153 0.98 1.96 -5.46
C TYR A 153 0.01 2.66 -4.49
N GLY A 154 -1.26 2.25 -4.41
CA GLY A 154 -2.29 2.92 -3.62
C GLY A 154 -2.95 4.09 -4.36
N GLU A 155 -3.71 4.92 -3.64
CA GLU A 155 -4.25 6.16 -4.19
C GLU A 155 -3.13 7.18 -4.40
N ILE A 156 -2.89 7.53 -5.67
CA ILE A 156 -2.02 8.66 -6.00
C ILE A 156 -2.86 9.93 -5.79
N ILE A 157 -2.63 10.59 -4.66
CA ILE A 157 -3.15 11.94 -4.42
C ILE A 157 -2.41 12.86 -5.38
N ASN A 158 -3.03 13.16 -6.52
CA ASN A 158 -2.55 14.23 -7.37
C ASN A 158 -2.97 15.56 -6.70
N GLU A 159 -1.98 16.32 -6.22
CA GLU A 159 -2.15 17.71 -5.74
C GLU A 159 -2.72 18.64 -6.82
#